data_AF-A0A4Y2JGT7-F1
#
_entry.id   AF-A0A4Y2JGT7-F1
#
_cell.length_a   1.000
_cell.length_b   1.000
_cell.length_c   1.000
_cell.angle_alpha   90.00
_cell.angle_beta   90.00
_cell.angle_gamma   90.00
#
_symmetry.space_group_name_H-M   'P 1'
#
loop_
_entity.id
_entity.type
_entity.pdbx_description
1 polymer ?
#
loop_
_entity_poly.entity_id
_entity_poly.type
_entity_poly.pdbx_seq_one_letter_code
_entity_poly.pdbx_strand_id
1 'polypeptide(L)'
;MDLKFGFLLNVEELCYGYNTDVLLGNCKNLGDFYSLDFNGLELYDEILDCRMLLSSRLPEKIKTPEQLLQFIVSYGGESVFPNLRIVLQILLTIATSIASCERSFSKLKLILSYLRASMRQKRLCDLVFSSIEKAVTEKTDFNDIINPFAPLKARKVYF
;
A
#
# COMPACT_ATOMS: atom_id res chain seq x y z
N MET A 1 -4.54 11.39 4.21
CA MET A 1 -4.32 10.16 5.00
C MET A 1 -5.18 10.27 6.24
N ASP A 2 -5.93 9.23 6.61
CA ASP A 2 -6.84 9.28 7.76
C ASP A 2 -6.05 9.64 9.04
N LEU A 3 -6.46 10.70 9.75
CA LEU A 3 -5.80 11.20 10.97
C LEU A 3 -5.65 10.11 12.05
N LYS A 4 -6.48 9.07 11.98
CA LYS A 4 -6.54 7.94 12.91
C LYS A 4 -5.27 7.09 12.94
N PHE A 5 -4.56 6.97 11.82
CA PHE A 5 -3.29 6.23 11.73
C PHE A 5 -2.06 7.12 11.91
N GLY A 6 -2.25 8.43 12.12
CA GLY A 6 -1.17 9.42 12.13
C GLY A 6 -0.08 9.10 13.15
N PHE A 7 -0.46 8.57 14.33
CA PHE A 7 0.49 8.24 15.40
C PHE A 7 1.41 7.05 15.05
N LEU A 8 0.99 6.15 14.15
CA LEU A 8 1.78 4.99 13.73
C LEU A 8 2.82 5.35 12.66
N LEU A 9 2.62 6.47 11.95
CA LEU A 9 3.58 6.96 10.95
C LEU A 9 4.81 7.58 11.61
N ASN A 10 4.63 8.19 12.78
CA ASN A 10 5.72 8.74 13.57
C ASN A 10 6.39 7.64 14.39
N VAL A 11 7.17 6.78 13.73
CA VAL A 11 7.86 5.65 14.37
C VAL A 11 8.82 6.11 15.46
N GLU A 12 9.41 7.30 15.33
CA GLU A 12 10.28 7.84 16.38
C GLU A 12 9.51 8.10 17.68
N GLU A 13 8.33 8.72 17.59
CA GLU A 13 7.47 8.94 18.75
C GLU A 13 6.81 7.65 19.24
N LEU A 14 6.46 6.74 18.32
CA LEU A 14 5.88 5.45 18.65
C LEU A 14 6.87 4.56 19.43
N CYS A 15 8.14 4.51 19.03
CA CYS A 15 9.15 3.64 19.62
C CYS A 15 9.99 4.30 20.73
N TYR A 16 10.06 5.63 20.79
CA TYR A 16 10.93 6.34 21.75
C TYR A 16 10.24 7.50 22.49
N GLY A 17 8.93 7.71 22.28
CA GLY A 17 8.17 8.78 22.94
C GLY A 17 7.72 8.45 24.36
N TYR A 18 7.49 9.49 25.17
CA TYR A 18 7.10 9.36 26.58
C TYR A 18 5.59 9.50 26.83
N ASN A 19 4.80 9.88 25.82
CA ASN A 19 3.37 10.16 25.97
C ASN A 19 2.54 8.86 25.98
N THR A 20 2.44 8.20 27.13
CA THR A 20 1.71 6.93 27.31
C THR A 20 0.19 7.11 27.31
N ASP A 21 -0.33 8.17 27.95
CA ASP A 21 -1.78 8.36 28.08
C ASP A 21 -2.46 8.66 26.73
N VAL A 22 -1.81 9.48 25.92
CA VAL A 22 -2.27 9.82 24.56
C VAL A 22 -2.20 8.58 23.66
N LEU A 23 -1.12 7.79 23.78
CA LEU A 23 -0.96 6.56 23.02
C LEU A 23 -2.05 5.55 23.35
N LEU A 24 -2.38 5.37 24.64
CA LEU A 24 -3.45 4.47 25.08
C LEU A 24 -4.81 4.87 24.48
N GLY A 25 -5.13 6.17 24.51
CA GLY A 25 -6.35 6.69 23.91
C GLY A 25 -6.41 6.40 22.40
N ASN A 26 -5.31 6.61 21.69
CA ASN A 26 -5.22 6.33 20.25
C ASN A 26 -5.34 4.84 19.93
N CYS A 27 -4.71 3.96 20.70
CA CYS A 27 -4.77 2.52 20.50
C CYS A 27 -6.19 1.98 20.74
N LYS A 28 -6.89 2.48 21.78
CA LYS A 28 -8.31 2.16 22.02
C LYS A 28 -9.19 2.61 20.87
N ASN A 29 -9.09 3.87 20.46
CA ASN A 29 -9.89 4.40 19.35
C ASN A 29 -9.67 3.62 18.04
N LEU A 30 -8.44 3.18 17.78
CA LEU A 30 -8.12 2.38 16.59
C LEU A 30 -8.67 0.95 16.72
N GLY A 31 -8.52 0.33 17.91
CA GLY A 31 -9.06 -0.99 18.21
C GLY A 31 -10.59 -1.04 18.16
N ASP A 32 -11.27 0.01 18.60
CA ASP A 32 -12.74 0.11 18.50
C ASP A 32 -13.20 0.14 17.03
N PHE A 33 -12.42 0.80 16.16
CA PHE A 33 -12.71 0.86 14.72
C PHE A 33 -12.41 -0.46 13.99
N TYR A 34 -11.34 -1.15 14.38
CA TYR A 34 -10.89 -2.43 13.83
C TYR A 34 -11.08 -3.57 14.83
N SER A 35 -12.24 -3.61 15.47
CA SER A 35 -12.53 -4.53 16.59
C SER A 35 -12.53 -6.01 16.21
N LEU A 36 -12.60 -6.33 14.92
CA LEU A 36 -12.50 -7.69 14.39
C LEU A 36 -11.06 -8.10 14.06
N ASP A 37 -10.14 -7.13 13.90
CA ASP A 37 -8.79 -7.37 13.41
C ASP A 37 -7.77 -7.45 14.53
N PHE A 38 -7.88 -6.61 15.56
CA PHE A 38 -6.95 -6.59 16.69
C PHE A 38 -7.55 -5.94 17.95
N ASN A 39 -6.92 -6.17 19.10
CA ASN A 39 -7.31 -5.57 20.38
C ASN A 39 -6.48 -4.32 20.68
N GLY A 40 -7.15 -3.18 20.87
CA GLY A 40 -6.49 -1.89 21.13
C GLY A 40 -5.73 -1.81 22.47
N LEU A 41 -6.15 -2.58 23.49
CA LEU A 41 -5.42 -2.66 24.77
C LEU A 41 -4.15 -3.50 24.63
N GLU A 42 -4.26 -4.67 24.01
CA GLU A 42 -3.10 -5.54 23.76
C GLU A 42 -2.10 -4.87 22.82
N LEU A 43 -2.57 -4.13 21.81
CA LEU A 43 -1.72 -3.30 20.97
C LEU A 43 -0.87 -2.32 21.79
N TYR A 44 -1.47 -1.66 22.77
CA TYR A 44 -0.76 -0.70 23.62
C TYR A 44 0.35 -1.41 24.42
N ASP A 45 0.03 -2.55 25.04
CA ASP A 45 0.99 -3.35 25.81
C ASP A 45 2.14 -3.84 24.90
N GLU A 46 1.81 -4.36 23.71
CA GLU A 46 2.79 -4.80 22.72
C GLU A 46 3.69 -3.66 22.24
N ILE A 47 3.17 -2.43 22.10
CA ILE A 47 3.99 -1.26 21.76
C ILE A 47 4.98 -0.98 22.89
N LEU A 48 4.56 -1.01 24.16
CA LEU A 48 5.46 -0.79 25.28
C LEU A 48 6.55 -1.86 25.36
N ASP A 49 6.20 -3.13 25.17
CA ASP A 49 7.14 -4.23 25.13
C ASP A 49 8.13 -4.06 23.97
N CYS A 50 7.64 -3.64 22.80
CA CYS A 50 8.47 -3.33 21.65
C CYS A 50 9.48 -2.21 21.98
N ARG A 51 9.07 -1.13 22.66
CA ARG A 51 9.98 -0.05 23.11
C ARG A 51 11.10 -0.58 24.01
N MET A 52 10.76 -1.47 24.94
CA MET A 52 11.73 -2.10 25.85
C MET A 52 12.74 -2.98 25.09
N LEU A 53 12.29 -3.71 24.06
CA LEU A 53 13.19 -4.49 23.21
C LEU A 53 14.09 -3.61 22.33
N LEU A 54 13.54 -2.55 21.74
CA LEU A 54 14.30 -1.65 20.86
C LEU A 54 15.39 -0.90 21.64
N SER A 55 15.07 -0.42 22.85
CA SER A 55 16.02 0.29 23.71
C SER A 55 17.19 -0.57 24.22
N SER A 56 17.01 -1.89 24.29
CA SER A 56 18.03 -2.81 24.80
C SER A 56 18.90 -3.46 23.71
N ARG A 57 18.43 -3.55 22.46
CA ARG A 57 19.07 -4.40 21.44
C ARG A 57 19.53 -3.69 20.16
N LEU A 58 19.06 -2.48 19.86
CA LEU A 58 19.39 -1.81 18.60
C LEU A 58 20.35 -0.64 18.76
N PRO A 59 21.50 -0.65 18.05
CA PRO A 59 22.41 0.50 18.00
C PRO A 59 21.89 1.63 17.09
N GLU A 60 21.01 1.31 16.12
CA GLU A 60 20.41 2.28 15.20
C GLU A 60 18.91 2.42 15.41
N LYS A 61 18.43 3.68 15.36
CA LYS A 61 17.01 3.99 15.50
C LYS A 61 16.24 3.64 14.22
N ILE A 62 15.20 2.85 14.38
CA ILE A 62 14.18 2.61 13.34
C ILE A 62 13.44 3.91 13.04
N LYS A 63 13.32 4.26 11.75
CA LYS A 63 12.67 5.52 11.30
C LYS A 63 11.40 5.31 10.51
N THR A 64 11.19 4.11 9.94
CA THR A 64 10.08 3.85 9.03
C THR A 64 9.22 2.68 9.50
N PRO A 65 7.90 2.69 9.24
CA PRO A 65 7.01 1.59 9.62
C PRO A 65 7.37 0.26 8.96
N GLU A 66 7.93 0.31 7.74
CA GLU A 66 8.42 -0.86 7.02
C GLU A 66 9.60 -1.53 7.74
N GLN A 67 10.59 -0.74 8.18
CA GLN A 67 11.71 -1.25 8.97
C GLN A 67 11.25 -1.83 10.31
N LEU A 68 10.24 -1.22 10.95
CA LEU A 68 9.66 -1.74 12.19
C LEU A 68 8.99 -3.09 11.95
N LEU A 69 8.19 -3.22 10.89
CA LEU A 69 7.56 -4.48 10.52
C LEU A 69 8.61 -5.56 10.20
N GLN A 70 9.66 -5.21 9.45
CA GLN A 70 10.75 -6.13 9.14
C GLN A 70 11.48 -6.61 10.40
N PHE A 71 11.71 -5.70 11.37
CA PHE A 71 12.29 -6.05 12.66
C PHE A 71 11.43 -7.07 13.41
N ILE A 72 10.13 -6.82 13.55
CA ILE A 72 9.19 -7.72 14.25
C ILE A 72 9.21 -9.11 13.61
N VAL A 73 9.15 -9.17 12.27
CA VAL A 73 9.18 -10.44 11.51
C VAL A 73 10.49 -11.20 11.74
N SER A 74 11.63 -10.50 11.76
CA SER A 74 12.94 -11.12 11.97
C SER A 74 13.18 -11.59 13.40
N TYR A 75 12.56 -10.94 14.39
CA TYR A 75 12.80 -11.22 15.80
C TYR A 75 12.13 -12.51 16.29
N GLY A 76 10.90 -12.79 15.86
CA GLY A 76 10.18 -13.96 16.33
C GLY A 76 9.00 -14.39 15.46
N GLY A 77 8.98 -13.98 14.19
CA GLY A 77 7.97 -14.43 13.23
C GLY A 77 6.55 -13.96 13.57
N GLU A 78 5.57 -14.85 13.44
CA GLU A 78 4.15 -14.52 13.56
C GLU A 78 3.63 -14.45 15.00
N SER A 79 4.37 -15.01 15.97
CA SER A 79 3.94 -15.07 17.37
C SER A 79 4.33 -13.86 18.20
N VAL A 80 5.17 -12.96 17.67
CA VAL A 80 5.67 -11.79 18.42
C VAL A 80 4.93 -10.54 17.98
N PHE A 81 4.32 -9.85 18.93
CA PHE A 81 3.51 -8.64 18.75
C PHE A 81 2.45 -8.77 17.64
N PRO A 82 1.51 -9.73 17.76
CA PRO A 82 0.52 -10.00 16.73
C PRO A 82 -0.36 -8.79 16.42
N ASN A 83 -0.82 -8.05 17.42
CA ASN A 83 -1.69 -6.89 17.21
C ASN A 83 -0.91 -5.74 16.52
N LEU A 84 0.31 -5.46 16.96
CA LEU A 84 1.19 -4.46 16.36
C LEU A 84 1.52 -4.80 14.90
N ARG A 85 1.78 -6.08 14.60
CA ARG A 85 2.02 -6.55 13.23
C ARG A 85 0.81 -6.31 12.34
N ILE A 86 -0.39 -6.71 12.78
CA ILE A 86 -1.63 -6.52 12.01
C ILE A 86 -1.84 -5.05 11.71
N VAL A 87 -1.68 -4.18 12.72
CA VAL A 87 -1.84 -2.73 12.57
C VAL A 87 -0.85 -2.13 11.57
N LEU A 88 0.42 -2.53 11.62
CA LEU A 88 1.43 -2.10 10.66
C LEU A 88 1.14 -2.60 9.24
N GLN A 89 0.62 -3.82 9.10
CA GLN A 89 0.22 -4.36 7.80
C GLN A 89 -0.98 -3.61 7.21
N ILE A 90 -2.01 -3.32 8.01
CA ILE A 90 -3.15 -2.50 7.59
C ILE A 90 -2.66 -1.13 7.12
N LEU A 91 -1.81 -0.48 7.91
CA LEU A 91 -1.22 0.83 7.58
C LEU A 91 -0.51 0.81 6.21
N LEU A 92 0.41 -0.13 6.02
CA LEU A 92 1.21 -0.23 4.79
C LEU A 92 0.34 -0.62 3.58
N THR A 93 -0.66 -1.48 3.78
CA THR A 93 -1.61 -1.86 2.72
C THR A 93 -2.46 -0.68 2.27
N ILE A 94 -2.93 0.15 3.21
CA ILE A 94 -3.66 1.38 2.90
C ILE A 94 -2.75 2.38 2.17
N ALA A 95 -1.53 2.59 2.66
CA ALA A 95 -0.57 3.51 2.04
C ALA A 95 -0.24 3.12 0.58
N THR A 96 0.04 1.84 0.35
CA THR A 96 0.29 1.31 -1.00
C THR A 96 -0.93 1.38 -1.91
N SER A 97 -2.13 1.11 -1.38
CA SER A 97 -3.38 1.24 -2.13
C SER A 97 -3.65 2.68 -2.55
N ILE A 98 -3.46 3.65 -1.65
CA ILE A 98 -3.61 5.08 -1.96
C ILE A 98 -2.63 5.49 -3.06
N ALA A 99 -1.35 5.15 -2.92
CA ALA A 99 -0.33 5.47 -3.93
C ALA A 99 -0.64 4.84 -5.29
N SER A 100 -1.14 3.60 -5.31
CA SER A 100 -1.56 2.92 -6.54
C SER A 100 -2.77 3.60 -7.19
N CYS A 101 -3.77 3.99 -6.39
CA CYS A 101 -4.91 4.77 -6.85
C CYS A 101 -4.49 6.11 -7.46
N GLU A 102 -3.64 6.88 -6.78
CA GLU A 102 -3.13 8.18 -7.27
C GLU A 102 -2.38 8.02 -8.60
N ARG A 103 -1.51 7.01 -8.70
CA ARG A 103 -0.81 6.66 -9.94
C ARG A 103 -1.80 6.33 -11.07
N SER A 104 -2.81 5.53 -10.77
CA SER A 104 -3.84 5.11 -11.73
C SER A 104 -4.67 6.29 -12.22
N PHE A 105 -5.12 7.16 -11.31
CA PHE A 105 -5.87 8.38 -11.66
C PHE A 105 -5.03 9.39 -12.44
N SER A 106 -3.73 9.51 -12.13
CA SER A 106 -2.80 10.33 -12.91
C SER A 106 -2.71 9.87 -14.37
N LYS A 107 -2.61 8.55 -14.61
CA LYS A 107 -2.65 7.98 -15.97
C LYS A 107 -4.01 8.17 -16.64
N LEU A 108 -5.10 7.93 -15.92
CA LEU A 108 -6.46 8.13 -16.42
C LEU A 108 -6.64 9.57 -16.91
N LYS A 109 -6.21 10.56 -16.13
CA LYS A 109 -6.30 11.98 -16.49
C LYS A 109 -5.58 12.34 -17.79
N LEU A 110 -4.45 11.68 -18.09
CA LEU A 110 -3.72 11.88 -19.35
C LEU A 110 -4.41 11.21 -20.55
N ILE A 111 -5.06 10.07 -20.33
CA ILE A 111 -5.68 9.26 -21.38
C ILE A 111 -7.08 9.78 -21.73
N LEU A 112 -7.88 10.10 -20.70
CA LEU A 112 -9.22 10.64 -20.80
C LEU A 112 -9.16 12.16 -20.97
N SER A 113 -9.03 12.60 -22.22
CA SER A 113 -9.16 14.01 -22.59
C SER A 113 -10.59 14.33 -23.06
N TYR A 114 -10.95 15.61 -23.08
CA TYR A 114 -12.26 16.09 -23.54
C TYR A 114 -12.64 15.51 -24.91
N LEU A 115 -11.70 15.53 -25.86
CA LEU A 115 -11.91 14.99 -27.21
C LEU A 115 -12.02 13.46 -27.28
N ARG A 116 -11.59 12.75 -26.22
CA ARG A 116 -11.62 11.28 -26.11
C ARG A 116 -12.68 10.79 -25.12
N ALA A 117 -13.52 11.68 -24.59
CA ALA A 117 -14.53 11.33 -23.58
C ALA A 117 -15.62 10.38 -24.10
N SER A 118 -15.77 10.23 -25.41
CA SER A 118 -16.73 9.30 -26.04
C SER A 118 -16.22 7.86 -26.15
N MET A 119 -14.99 7.56 -25.70
CA MET A 119 -14.45 6.19 -25.73
C MET A 119 -15.24 5.26 -24.80
N ARG A 120 -15.43 4.01 -25.23
CA ARG A 120 -16.07 2.97 -24.39
C ARG A 120 -15.21 2.66 -23.17
N GLN A 121 -15.85 2.40 -22.03
CA GLN A 121 -15.19 2.11 -20.76
C GLN A 121 -14.15 0.99 -20.86
N LYS A 122 -14.47 -0.10 -21.60
CA LYS A 122 -13.53 -1.21 -21.80
C LYS A 122 -12.21 -0.74 -22.41
N ARG A 123 -12.28 -0.01 -23.53
CA ARG A 123 -11.10 0.53 -24.21
C ARG A 123 -10.32 1.51 -23.32
N LEU A 124 -11.02 2.32 -22.54
CA LEU A 124 -10.38 3.26 -21.61
C LEU A 124 -9.61 2.51 -20.52
N CYS A 125 -10.24 1.53 -19.87
CA CYS A 125 -9.59 0.69 -18.85
C CYS A 125 -8.37 -0.05 -19.42
N ASP A 126 -8.49 -0.67 -20.60
CA ASP A 126 -7.40 -1.41 -21.24
C ASP A 126 -6.18 -0.49 -21.51
N LEU A 127 -6.43 0.75 -21.95
CA LEU A 127 -5.38 1.73 -22.23
C LEU A 127 -4.72 2.27 -20.95
N VAL A 128 -5.53 2.49 -19.90
CA VAL A 128 -5.03 2.90 -18.58
C VAL A 128 -4.17 1.80 -17.98
N PHE A 129 -4.63 0.55 -18.02
CA PHE A 129 -3.88 -0.61 -17.54
C PHE A 129 -2.53 -0.74 -18.25
N SER A 130 -2.53 -0.65 -19.59
CA SER A 130 -1.30 -0.68 -20.40
C SER A 130 -0.31 0.45 -20.05
N SER A 131 -0.83 1.62 -19.64
CA SER A 131 -0.03 2.80 -19.28
C SER A 131 0.50 2.76 -17.83
N ILE A 132 -0.23 2.13 -16.92
CA ILE A 132 0.23 1.82 -15.56
C ILE A 132 1.33 0.76 -15.64
N GLU A 133 1.08 -0.33 -16.37
CA GLU A 133 2.00 -1.45 -16.59
C GLU A 133 2.97 -1.22 -17.74
N LYS A 134 3.34 0.04 -18.00
CA LYS A 134 4.16 0.43 -19.15
C LYS A 134 5.45 -0.42 -19.28
N ALA A 135 6.11 -0.71 -18.17
CA ALA A 135 7.35 -1.51 -18.15
C ALA A 135 7.15 -2.97 -18.60
N VAL A 136 5.95 -3.52 -18.44
CA VAL A 136 5.58 -4.85 -18.93
C VAL A 136 5.14 -4.76 -20.39
N THR A 137 4.33 -3.76 -20.71
CA THR A 137 3.86 -3.49 -22.07
C THR A 137 5.01 -3.30 -23.06
N GLU A 138 6.08 -2.59 -22.66
CA GLU A 138 7.28 -2.38 -23.49
C GLU A 138 8.10 -3.65 -23.76
N LYS A 139 7.95 -4.69 -22.94
CA LYS A 139 8.62 -5.99 -23.14
C LYS A 139 7.87 -6.90 -24.10
N THR A 140 6.64 -6.53 -24.48
CA THR A 140 5.81 -7.35 -25.38
C THR A 140 6.13 -6.99 -26.82
N ASP A 141 6.37 -7.99 -27.68
CA ASP A 141 6.56 -7.74 -29.11
C ASP A 141 5.20 -7.43 -29.76
N PHE A 142 5.00 -6.17 -30.13
CA PHE A 142 3.78 -5.75 -30.82
C PHE A 142 3.62 -6.42 -32.18
N ASN A 143 4.70 -6.89 -32.81
CA ASN A 143 4.61 -7.59 -34.10
C ASN A 143 3.87 -8.92 -33.95
N ASP A 144 4.06 -9.64 -32.85
CA ASP A 144 3.35 -10.89 -32.56
C ASP A 144 1.84 -10.68 -32.43
N ILE A 145 1.42 -9.48 -32.00
CA ILE A 145 0.02 -9.09 -31.91
C ILE A 145 -0.47 -8.52 -33.24
N ILE A 146 0.30 -7.71 -33.95
CA ILE A 146 -0.15 -7.05 -35.19
C ILE A 146 -0.26 -8.06 -36.35
N ASN A 147 0.71 -8.97 -36.48
CA ASN A 147 0.81 -9.89 -37.62
C ASN A 147 -0.43 -10.80 -37.79
N PRO A 148 -1.04 -11.37 -36.74
CA PRO A 148 -2.29 -12.12 -36.86
C PRO A 148 -3.52 -11.27 -37.23
N PHE A 149 -3.59 -10.02 -36.76
CA PHE A 149 -4.76 -9.16 -36.98
C PHE A 149 -4.71 -8.37 -38.29
N ALA A 150 -3.51 -8.09 -38.81
CA ALA A 150 -3.31 -7.39 -40.09
C ALA A 150 -4.06 -8.05 -41.27
N PRO A 151 -3.94 -9.37 -41.53
CA PRO A 151 -4.64 -10.01 -42.65
C PRO A 151 -6.15 -10.12 -42.44
N LEU A 152 -6.63 -10.20 -41.19
CA LEU A 152 -8.06 -10.25 -40.87
C LEU A 152 -8.78 -8.92 -41.15
N LYS A 153 -8.05 -7.80 -41.03
CA LYS A 153 -8.59 -6.44 -41.24
C LYS A 153 -8.40 -5.93 -42.67
N ALA A 154 -7.47 -6.51 -43.42
CA ALA A 154 -7.34 -6.26 -44.85
C ALA A 154 -8.60 -6.77 -45.56
N ARG A 155 -9.54 -5.87 -45.86
CA ARG A 155 -10.63 -6.16 -46.81
C ARG A 155 -9.97 -6.68 -48.08
N LYS A 156 -10.24 -7.94 -48.43
CA LYS A 156 -9.85 -8.51 -49.72
C LYS A 156 -10.46 -7.66 -50.83
N VAL A 157 -9.67 -6.73 -51.39
CA VAL A 157 -9.97 -6.11 -52.67
C VAL A 157 -9.53 -7.13 -53.71
N TYR A 158 -10.49 -7.92 -54.18
CA TYR A 158 -10.31 -8.73 -55.38
C TYR A 158 -10.49 -7.78 -56.57
N PHE A 159 -9.42 -7.58 -57.33
CA PHE A 159 -9.47 -6.98 -58.66
C PHE A 159 -9.89 -8.03 -59.69
#